data_AF-A0A847M0G1-F1
#
_entry.id   AF-A0A847M0G1-F1
#
_cell.length_a   1.000
_cell.length_b   1.000
_cell.length_c   1.000
_cell.angle_alpha   90.00
_cell.angle_beta   90.00
_cell.angle_gamma   90.00
#
_symmetry.space_group_name_H-M   'P 1'
#
loop_
_entity.id
_entity.type
_entity.pdbx_description
1 polymer ?
#
loop_
_entity_poly.entity_id
_entity_poly.type
_entity_poly.pdbx_seq_one_letter_code
_entity_poly.pdbx_strand_id
1 'polypeptide(L)'
;MKHLKLVPFVIVLLISGAYLLSIPDLPLDPLYDVLMKLRPRLEAPPDLVVIDTRGEAPDTLSSEDAVRVLKVLSAMQSRLAVFQTRVSLPDESQRFSSTDRQQLVQKEFSRIQNNISNLFDGIRLGSIRPQDTQRYVRDVNALVEESKNRLLLTITESGNTRALELEKARALFHQVILCDDLEWADTGASALEIWGGQAVYSKVDRDSDGILRRMYPVKELPNKTLLHAGMAVLMQSIGGDVKLNHSGMGLQLVTEHERYELPLDTQGRLLVHRPESYKSVPVSDLKTYLDQEKKLYEALKEMERAGYFINLDALQYPTTLYEYAQSLEQEAMENPLPDKVRQWREARHAFYISAAFFLQGPEEQKILAGYDKLLETEALQEGGKERIASLKELASQAFGWARKAHDELLVLHTRLESLLRDGYCVIGSTAGDADATVTLLSTILSRSFINPGRPLYLLLAGFAGLALLYIATFIFSPPWFFIFSIILAMISFLITAGLFVMTG
;
A
#
# COMPACT_ATOMS: atom_id res chain seq x y z
N MET A 1 -7.14 -46.25 -49.10
CA MET A 1 -7.67 -46.78 -47.81
C MET A 1 -6.59 -47.07 -46.76
N LYS A 2 -5.36 -47.50 -47.09
CA LYS A 2 -4.27 -47.72 -46.11
C LYS A 2 -3.83 -46.44 -45.36
N HIS A 3 -3.89 -45.28 -46.00
CA HIS A 3 -3.51 -43.99 -45.38
C HIS A 3 -4.47 -43.49 -44.29
N LEU A 4 -5.72 -43.96 -44.25
CA LEU A 4 -6.71 -43.51 -43.26
C LEU A 4 -6.40 -44.00 -41.83
N LYS A 5 -5.72 -45.16 -41.70
CA LYS A 5 -5.30 -45.72 -40.40
C LYS A 5 -4.05 -45.03 -39.83
N LEU A 6 -3.34 -44.24 -40.65
CA LEU A 6 -2.09 -43.58 -40.27
C LEU A 6 -2.34 -42.23 -39.58
N VAL A 7 -3.44 -41.56 -39.93
CA VAL A 7 -3.81 -40.24 -39.39
C VAL A 7 -3.94 -40.24 -37.86
N PRO A 8 -4.60 -41.22 -37.20
CA PRO A 8 -4.70 -41.22 -35.75
C PRO A 8 -3.40 -41.50 -35.02
N PHE A 9 -2.54 -42.34 -35.62
CA PHE A 9 -1.18 -42.59 -35.12
C PHE A 9 -0.33 -41.33 -35.20
N VAL A 10 -0.41 -40.60 -36.31
CA VAL A 10 0.28 -39.32 -36.47
C VAL A 10 -0.27 -38.28 -35.52
N ILE A 11 -1.58 -38.23 -35.27
CA ILE A 11 -2.18 -37.31 -34.29
C ILE A 11 -1.73 -37.65 -32.87
N VAL A 12 -1.76 -38.92 -32.44
CA VAL A 12 -1.29 -39.28 -31.09
C VAL A 12 0.21 -39.17 -30.95
N LEU A 13 0.98 -39.40 -32.01
CA LEU A 13 2.43 -39.19 -32.02
C LEU A 13 2.78 -37.70 -32.10
N LEU A 14 1.94 -36.85 -32.70
CA LEU A 14 2.08 -35.39 -32.66
C LEU A 14 1.63 -34.83 -31.31
N ILE A 15 0.58 -35.37 -30.68
CA ILE A 15 0.13 -34.94 -29.35
C ILE A 15 1.12 -35.43 -28.29
N SER A 16 1.45 -36.73 -28.25
CA SER A 16 2.50 -37.26 -27.36
C SER A 16 3.86 -36.67 -27.70
N GLY A 17 4.16 -36.42 -28.98
CA GLY A 17 5.40 -35.81 -29.42
C GLY A 17 5.49 -34.33 -29.03
N ALA A 18 4.44 -33.53 -29.20
CA ALA A 18 4.36 -32.15 -28.73
C ALA A 18 4.32 -32.06 -27.18
N TYR A 19 3.92 -33.14 -26.51
CA TYR A 19 3.91 -33.24 -25.05
C TYR A 19 5.23 -33.78 -24.47
N LEU A 20 5.94 -34.65 -25.19
CA LEU A 20 7.32 -35.08 -24.90
C LEU A 20 8.34 -34.01 -25.28
N LEU A 21 8.08 -33.30 -26.38
CA LEU A 21 8.67 -32.04 -26.78
C LEU A 21 7.94 -30.87 -26.12
N SER A 22 7.12 -31.07 -25.08
CA SER A 22 6.82 -29.97 -24.15
C SER A 22 8.11 -29.71 -23.39
N ILE A 23 9.00 -29.05 -24.12
CA ILE A 23 10.08 -28.24 -23.62
C ILE A 23 9.42 -27.43 -22.51
N PRO A 24 9.99 -27.41 -21.30
CA PRO A 24 9.57 -26.51 -20.23
C PRO A 24 9.31 -25.06 -20.71
N ASP A 25 9.81 -24.67 -21.89
CA ASP A 25 9.74 -23.37 -22.56
C ASP A 25 8.70 -23.22 -23.70
N LEU A 26 7.81 -24.18 -23.97
CA LEU A 26 6.84 -24.05 -25.08
C LEU A 26 5.66 -23.11 -24.72
N PRO A 27 5.26 -22.16 -25.62
CA PRO A 27 4.18 -21.21 -25.40
C PRO A 27 2.82 -21.91 -25.59
N LEU A 28 2.30 -22.51 -24.53
CA LEU A 28 0.94 -23.07 -24.51
C LEU A 28 -0.08 -22.06 -23.99
N ASP A 29 0.08 -20.79 -24.36
CA ASP A 29 -0.58 -19.64 -23.71
C ASP A 29 -2.12 -19.80 -23.57
N PRO A 30 -2.90 -20.09 -24.62
CA PRO A 30 -4.36 -20.21 -24.47
C PRO A 30 -4.82 -21.52 -23.81
N LEU A 31 -4.06 -22.62 -23.99
CA LEU A 31 -4.42 -23.91 -23.41
C LEU A 31 -4.13 -23.92 -21.89
N TYR A 32 -3.01 -23.32 -21.49
CA TYR A 32 -2.64 -23.13 -20.09
C TYR A 32 -3.72 -22.33 -19.35
N ASP A 33 -4.17 -21.21 -19.92
CA ASP A 33 -5.20 -20.38 -19.29
C ASP A 33 -6.54 -21.12 -19.12
N VAL A 34 -6.91 -21.96 -20.09
CA VAL A 34 -8.11 -22.82 -19.99
C VAL A 34 -7.94 -23.88 -18.90
N LEU A 35 -6.77 -24.50 -18.80
CA LEU A 35 -6.48 -25.49 -17.77
C LEU A 35 -6.42 -24.87 -16.37
N MET A 36 -5.88 -23.64 -16.25
CA MET A 36 -5.85 -22.89 -15.00
C MET A 36 -7.27 -22.51 -14.52
N LYS A 37 -8.20 -22.20 -15.44
CA LYS A 37 -9.60 -21.95 -15.08
C LYS A 37 -10.33 -23.18 -14.50
N LEU A 38 -9.82 -24.38 -14.72
CA LEU A 38 -10.39 -25.62 -14.17
C LEU A 38 -9.88 -25.93 -12.76
N ARG A 39 -8.86 -25.20 -12.28
CA ARG A 39 -8.32 -25.41 -10.93
C ARG A 39 -9.20 -24.77 -9.85
N PRO A 40 -9.13 -25.28 -8.61
CA PRO A 40 -9.72 -24.62 -7.46
C PRO A 40 -9.21 -23.18 -7.36
N ARG A 41 -10.12 -22.29 -6.98
CA ARG A 41 -9.84 -20.86 -6.85
C ARG A 41 -8.82 -20.65 -5.74
N LEU A 42 -7.79 -19.86 -6.03
CA LEU A 42 -6.78 -19.51 -5.06
C LEU A 42 -7.17 -18.21 -4.33
N GLU A 43 -7.24 -18.29 -3.00
CA GLU A 43 -7.37 -17.12 -2.14
C GLU A 43 -5.97 -16.60 -1.76
N ALA A 44 -5.80 -15.28 -1.81
CA ALA A 44 -4.56 -14.67 -1.35
C ALA A 44 -4.44 -14.75 0.19
N PRO A 45 -3.21 -14.77 0.75
CA PRO A 45 -3.01 -14.77 2.19
C PRO A 45 -3.76 -13.62 2.88
N PRO A 46 -4.48 -13.88 3.99
CA PRO A 46 -5.31 -12.87 4.64
C PRO A 46 -4.50 -11.69 5.19
N ASP A 47 -3.23 -11.88 5.49
CA ASP A 47 -2.33 -10.88 6.05
C ASP A 47 -1.63 -10.04 4.97
N LEU A 48 -1.81 -10.37 3.67
CA LEU A 48 -1.17 -9.65 2.58
C LEU A 48 -2.08 -8.54 2.06
N VAL A 49 -1.56 -7.32 1.97
CA VAL A 49 -2.31 -6.14 1.52
C VAL A 49 -1.52 -5.39 0.46
N VAL A 50 -2.19 -5.00 -0.62
CA VAL A 50 -1.61 -4.11 -1.64
C VAL A 50 -2.08 -2.68 -1.42
N ILE A 51 -1.14 -1.75 -1.32
CA ILE A 51 -1.41 -0.32 -1.33
C ILE A 51 -1.29 0.19 -2.76
N ASP A 52 -2.44 0.45 -3.38
CA ASP A 52 -2.55 0.73 -4.80
C ASP A 52 -2.18 2.19 -5.11
N THR A 53 -1.20 2.36 -5.99
CA THR A 53 -0.70 3.66 -6.46
C THR A 53 -1.26 4.08 -7.83
N ARG A 54 -2.19 3.32 -8.43
CA ARG A 54 -2.77 3.58 -9.78
C ARG A 54 -3.30 5.01 -10.02
N GLY A 55 -3.58 5.78 -8.98
CA GLY A 55 -4.07 7.17 -9.07
C GLY A 55 -2.97 8.22 -9.26
N GLU A 56 -1.70 7.86 -9.15
CA GLU A 56 -0.56 8.75 -9.30
C GLU A 56 0.09 8.48 -10.66
N ALA A 57 0.03 9.47 -11.56
CA ALA A 57 0.67 9.39 -12.87
C ALA A 57 1.87 10.35 -12.88
N PRO A 58 3.07 9.91 -13.31
CA PRO A 58 3.50 8.51 -13.54
C PRO A 58 3.52 7.70 -12.23
N ASP A 59 3.69 6.36 -12.29
CA ASP A 59 3.80 5.39 -11.14
C ASP A 59 4.96 5.72 -10.19
N THR A 60 4.95 6.94 -9.67
CA THR A 60 5.97 7.59 -8.86
C THR A 60 5.26 8.19 -7.67
N LEU A 61 5.61 7.72 -6.48
CA LEU A 61 5.15 8.28 -5.23
C LEU A 61 6.04 9.46 -4.86
N SER A 62 5.45 10.59 -4.46
CA SER A 62 6.26 11.70 -3.94
C SER A 62 6.91 11.31 -2.60
N SER A 63 8.08 11.88 -2.28
CA SER A 63 8.72 11.67 -0.96
C SER A 63 7.81 12.02 0.22
N GLU A 64 7.01 13.08 0.11
CA GLU A 64 6.02 13.46 1.12
C GLU A 64 4.95 12.39 1.29
N ASP A 65 4.45 11.84 0.19
CA ASP A 65 3.44 10.79 0.22
C ASP A 65 4.01 9.47 0.77
N ALA A 66 5.27 9.14 0.45
CA ALA A 66 5.96 8.00 1.04
C ALA A 66 6.10 8.12 2.56
N VAL A 67 6.46 9.32 3.07
CA VAL A 67 6.49 9.61 4.52
C VAL A 67 5.11 9.42 5.13
N ARG A 68 4.06 9.97 4.51
CA ARG A 68 2.68 9.83 4.97
C ARG A 68 2.26 8.37 5.05
N VAL A 69 2.55 7.56 4.01
CA VAL A 69 2.25 6.12 3.99
C VAL A 69 2.95 5.41 5.14
N LEU A 70 4.26 5.62 5.31
CA LEU A 70 5.05 4.99 6.39
C LEU A 70 4.52 5.35 7.79
N LYS A 71 4.11 6.60 7.99
CA LYS A 71 3.48 7.04 9.25
C LYS A 71 2.17 6.30 9.52
N VAL A 72 1.31 6.14 8.51
CA VAL A 72 0.05 5.38 8.66
C VAL A 72 0.32 3.91 8.94
N LEU A 73 1.24 3.28 8.20
CA LEU A 73 1.60 1.88 8.45
C LEU A 73 2.18 1.66 9.85
N SER A 74 3.01 2.60 10.32
CA SER A 74 3.50 2.55 11.70
C SER A 74 2.37 2.77 12.70
N ALA A 75 1.43 3.68 12.47
CA ALA A 75 0.28 3.88 13.35
C ALA A 75 -0.62 2.63 13.43
N MET A 76 -0.85 1.95 12.30
CA MET A 76 -1.70 0.75 12.20
C MET A 76 -1.00 -0.55 12.60
N GLN A 77 0.27 -0.50 13.02
CA GLN A 77 1.04 -1.67 13.44
C GLN A 77 1.22 -2.73 12.33
N SER A 78 1.44 -2.30 11.09
CA SER A 78 1.80 -3.21 10.00
C SER A 78 3.17 -3.85 10.25
N ARG A 79 3.38 -5.09 9.78
CA ARG A 79 4.62 -5.85 10.02
C ARG A 79 5.76 -5.45 9.09
N LEU A 80 5.45 -5.34 7.80
CA LEU A 80 6.44 -5.17 6.74
C LEU A 80 5.87 -4.28 5.64
N ALA A 81 6.71 -3.46 5.04
CA ALA A 81 6.37 -2.63 3.89
C ALA A 81 7.36 -2.90 2.76
N VAL A 82 6.84 -3.17 1.56
CA VAL A 82 7.65 -3.41 0.37
C VAL A 82 7.32 -2.39 -0.71
N PHE A 83 8.27 -1.54 -1.05
CA PHE A 83 8.06 -0.53 -2.10
C PHE A 83 8.40 -1.10 -3.48
N GLN A 84 7.41 -1.06 -4.36
CA GLN A 84 7.50 -1.46 -5.78
C GLN A 84 7.20 -0.29 -6.73
N THR A 85 7.01 0.90 -6.17
CA THR A 85 6.87 2.16 -6.89
C THR A 85 8.14 2.99 -6.69
N ARG A 86 8.48 3.80 -7.70
CA ARG A 86 9.59 4.74 -7.58
C ARG A 86 9.19 5.85 -6.62
N VAL A 87 10.09 6.24 -5.73
CA VAL A 87 9.89 7.44 -4.91
C VAL A 87 10.68 8.58 -5.52
N SER A 88 9.98 9.61 -5.99
CA SER A 88 10.63 10.80 -6.53
C SER A 88 11.09 11.67 -5.36
N LEU A 89 12.40 11.81 -5.21
CA LEU A 89 12.97 12.97 -4.54
C LEU A 89 12.89 14.14 -5.53
N PRO A 90 12.34 15.29 -5.15
CA PRO A 90 12.41 16.47 -5.99
C PRO A 90 13.89 16.84 -6.17
N ASP A 91 14.35 16.71 -7.41
CA ASP A 91 15.69 17.02 -7.87
C ASP A 91 15.98 18.52 -7.62
N GLU A 92 17.12 18.86 -6.99
CA GLU A 92 17.50 20.26 -6.71
C GLU A 92 17.49 21.12 -7.99
N SER A 93 17.67 20.47 -9.15
CA SER A 93 17.71 21.09 -10.47
C SER A 93 16.35 21.16 -11.19
N GLN A 94 15.38 20.31 -10.86
CA GLN A 94 14.05 20.28 -11.48
C GLN A 94 13.03 21.02 -10.61
N ARG A 95 13.23 22.33 -10.55
CA ARG A 95 12.19 23.37 -10.54
C ARG A 95 10.87 22.97 -9.87
N PHE A 96 10.69 23.46 -8.64
CA PHE A 96 9.41 23.94 -8.12
C PHE A 96 8.45 24.29 -9.27
N SER A 97 7.37 23.52 -9.44
CA SER A 97 6.35 23.86 -10.43
C SER A 97 5.89 25.30 -10.17
N SER A 98 5.65 26.08 -11.22
CA SER A 98 5.18 27.47 -11.07
C SER A 98 3.90 27.53 -10.22
N THR A 99 3.10 26.47 -10.27
CA THR A 99 1.87 26.27 -9.51
C THR A 99 2.10 26.06 -8.01
N ASP A 100 3.06 25.22 -7.60
CA ASP A 100 3.34 25.01 -6.17
C ASP A 100 4.00 26.25 -5.55
N ARG A 101 4.87 26.91 -6.32
CA ARG A 101 5.43 28.22 -5.94
C ARG A 101 4.30 29.23 -5.76
N GLN A 102 3.37 29.30 -6.71
CA GLN A 102 2.22 30.19 -6.61
C GLN A 102 1.36 29.86 -5.39
N GLN A 103 1.08 28.60 -5.09
CA GLN A 103 0.26 28.23 -3.92
C GLN A 103 0.94 28.55 -2.59
N LEU A 104 2.23 28.23 -2.43
CA LEU A 104 2.97 28.50 -1.20
C LEU A 104 3.12 30.01 -0.97
N VAL A 105 3.45 30.73 -2.04
CA VAL A 105 3.52 32.20 -2.05
C VAL A 105 2.15 32.82 -1.79
N GLN A 106 1.08 32.32 -2.42
CA GLN A 106 -0.29 32.80 -2.23
C GLN A 106 -0.77 32.57 -0.79
N LYS A 107 -0.43 31.43 -0.18
CA LYS A 107 -0.76 31.12 1.21
C LYS A 107 -0.09 32.09 2.18
N GLU A 108 1.19 32.38 1.97
CA GLU A 108 1.90 33.36 2.80
C GLU A 108 1.43 34.80 2.53
N PHE A 109 1.17 35.18 1.28
CA PHE A 109 0.57 36.49 0.97
C PHE A 109 -0.83 36.64 1.56
N SER A 110 -1.63 35.56 1.61
CA SER A 110 -2.96 35.57 2.22
C SER A 110 -2.86 35.76 3.74
N ARG A 111 -1.85 35.17 4.41
CA ARG A 111 -1.56 35.42 5.83
C ARG A 111 -1.15 36.87 6.08
N ILE A 112 -0.28 37.42 5.24
CA ILE A 112 0.13 38.84 5.30
C ILE A 112 -1.10 39.75 5.11
N GLN A 113 -1.94 39.46 4.12
CA GLN A 113 -3.14 40.23 3.82
C GLN A 113 -4.17 40.18 4.95
N ASN A 114 -4.39 39.01 5.55
CA ASN A 114 -5.26 38.86 6.72
C ASN A 114 -4.73 39.66 7.92
N ASN A 115 -3.43 39.62 8.19
CA ASN A 115 -2.82 40.41 9.27
C ASN A 115 -2.94 41.91 9.03
N ILE A 116 -2.79 42.37 7.78
CA ILE A 116 -2.99 43.78 7.40
C ILE A 116 -4.46 44.18 7.54
N SER A 117 -5.41 43.35 7.10
CA SER A 117 -6.84 43.62 7.26
C SER A 117 -7.23 43.72 8.73
N ASN A 118 -6.75 42.79 9.56
CA ASN A 118 -6.97 42.78 11.00
C ASN A 118 -6.45 44.05 11.68
N LEU A 119 -5.33 44.62 11.21
CA LEU A 119 -4.81 45.90 11.69
C LEU A 119 -5.77 47.06 11.35
N PHE A 120 -6.23 47.14 10.11
CA PHE A 120 -7.14 48.21 9.69
C PHE A 120 -8.52 48.09 10.34
N ASP A 121 -9.05 46.87 10.47
CA ASP A 121 -10.28 46.60 11.21
C ASP A 121 -10.11 46.92 12.69
N GLY A 122 -8.96 46.59 13.28
CA GLY A 122 -8.64 46.91 14.66
C GLY A 122 -8.58 48.41 14.95
N ILE A 123 -8.06 49.21 14.01
CA ILE A 123 -8.08 50.68 14.07
C ILE A 123 -9.50 51.22 13.87
N ARG A 124 -10.25 50.67 12.91
CA ARG A 124 -11.64 51.11 12.61
C ARG A 124 -12.59 50.84 13.77
N LEU A 125 -12.42 49.71 14.46
CA LEU A 125 -13.21 49.30 15.62
C LEU A 125 -12.74 49.94 16.93
N GLY A 126 -11.67 50.75 16.91
CA GLY A 126 -11.12 51.42 18.09
C GLY A 126 -10.34 50.50 19.05
N SER A 127 -10.14 49.24 18.68
CA SER A 127 -9.37 48.26 19.47
C SER A 127 -7.85 48.52 19.46
N ILE A 128 -7.36 49.25 18.44
CA ILE A 128 -5.97 49.70 18.34
C ILE A 128 -5.97 51.23 18.36
N ARG A 129 -5.21 51.82 19.30
CA ARG A 129 -5.11 53.28 19.43
C ARG A 129 -4.27 53.85 18.27
N PRO A 130 -4.64 54.99 17.67
CA PRO A 130 -3.91 55.59 16.54
C PRO A 130 -2.41 55.84 16.80
N GLN A 131 -2.05 56.06 18.07
CA GLN A 131 -0.69 56.25 18.56
C GLN A 131 0.14 54.94 18.59
N ASP A 132 -0.50 53.78 18.70
CA ASP A 132 0.16 52.46 18.70
C ASP A 132 0.32 51.90 17.27
N THR A 133 -0.30 52.54 16.27
CA THR A 133 -0.25 52.15 14.85
C THR A 133 1.19 52.07 14.32
N GLN A 134 2.07 52.98 14.73
CA GLN A 134 3.49 52.93 14.31
C GLN A 134 4.22 51.68 14.80
N ARG A 135 3.88 51.20 16.01
CA ARG A 135 4.48 49.99 16.59
C ARG A 135 3.98 48.76 15.86
N TYR A 136 2.67 48.67 15.66
CA TYR A 136 2.04 47.57 14.92
C TYR A 136 2.52 47.46 13.46
N VAL A 137 2.72 48.58 12.77
CA VAL A 137 3.26 48.59 11.40
C VAL A 137 4.70 48.05 11.37
N ARG A 138 5.53 48.34 12.39
CA ARG A 138 6.87 47.73 12.50
C ARG A 138 6.78 46.23 12.75
N ASP A 139 5.88 45.78 13.62
CA ASP A 139 5.70 44.36 13.93
C ASP A 139 5.22 43.57 12.70
N VAL A 140 4.29 44.14 11.91
CA VAL A 140 3.86 43.55 10.63
C VAL A 140 5.00 43.51 9.62
N ASN A 141 5.79 44.58 9.47
CA ASN A 141 6.94 44.58 8.56
C ASN A 141 8.02 43.58 8.99
N ALA A 142 8.25 43.41 10.30
CA ALA A 142 9.17 42.40 10.83
C ALA A 142 8.68 40.97 10.51
N LEU A 143 7.38 40.70 10.69
CA LEU A 143 6.75 39.43 10.30
C LEU A 143 6.84 39.15 8.80
N VAL A 144 6.73 40.19 7.96
CA VAL A 144 6.86 40.08 6.49
C VAL A 144 8.29 39.72 6.09
N GLU A 145 9.30 40.38 6.66
CA GLU A 145 10.71 40.06 6.38
C GLU A 145 11.10 38.68 6.94
N GLU A 146 10.59 38.29 8.11
CA GLU A 146 10.79 36.93 8.65
C GLU A 146 10.15 35.87 7.75
N SER A 147 8.92 36.11 7.26
CA SER A 147 8.22 35.21 6.35
C SER A 147 8.93 35.07 5.01
N LYS A 148 9.51 36.17 4.50
CA LYS A 148 10.34 36.19 3.28
C LYS A 148 11.65 35.43 3.44
N ASN A 149 12.35 35.61 4.56
CA ASN A 149 13.57 34.86 4.87
C ASN A 149 13.29 33.37 5.06
N ARG A 150 12.16 33.02 5.69
CA ARG A 150 11.68 31.64 5.83
C ARG A 150 11.33 31.01 4.48
N LEU A 151 10.66 31.76 3.60
CA LEU A 151 10.39 31.35 2.22
C LEU A 151 11.68 31.11 1.45
N LEU A 152 12.66 32.00 1.55
CA LEU A 152 13.97 31.86 0.90
C LEU A 152 14.73 30.62 1.40
N LEU A 153 14.81 30.40 2.71
CA LEU A 153 15.47 29.23 3.31
C LEU A 153 14.78 27.92 2.92
N THR A 154 13.44 27.89 2.94
CA THR A 154 12.64 26.74 2.51
C THR A 154 12.88 26.42 1.02
N ILE A 155 13.12 27.43 0.19
CA ILE A 155 13.43 27.25 -1.23
C ILE A 155 14.86 26.68 -1.42
N THR A 156 15.83 27.04 -0.57
CA THR A 156 17.23 26.60 -0.69
C THR A 156 17.59 25.30 0.03
N GLU A 157 16.87 24.87 1.08
CA GLU A 157 17.23 23.71 1.92
C GLU A 157 16.29 22.49 1.78
N SER A 158 15.28 22.57 0.92
CA SER A 158 14.18 21.59 0.86
C SER A 158 14.56 20.18 0.40
N GLY A 159 15.58 20.01 -0.46
CA GLY A 159 15.98 18.69 -0.98
C GLY A 159 16.55 17.78 0.11
N ASN A 160 17.58 18.25 0.81
CA ASN A 160 18.21 17.53 1.92
C ASN A 160 17.26 17.28 3.09
N THR A 161 16.37 18.23 3.38
CA THR A 161 15.39 18.10 4.47
C THR A 161 14.37 17.00 4.18
N ARG A 162 13.87 16.90 2.93
CA ARG A 162 12.89 15.87 2.53
C ARG A 162 13.49 14.46 2.49
N ALA A 163 14.72 14.32 2.01
CA ALA A 163 15.44 13.05 2.07
C ALA A 163 15.65 12.60 3.53
N LEU A 164 16.02 13.53 4.40
CA LEU A 164 16.14 13.27 5.84
C LEU A 164 14.81 12.87 6.48
N GLU A 165 13.70 13.53 6.13
CA GLU A 165 12.36 13.18 6.61
C GLU A 165 11.93 11.78 6.16
N LEU A 166 12.22 11.41 4.92
CA LEU A 166 11.97 10.06 4.40
C LEU A 166 12.78 9.00 5.16
N GLU A 167 14.05 9.26 5.42
CA GLU A 167 14.90 8.38 6.24
C GLU A 167 14.39 8.26 7.67
N LYS A 168 13.98 9.37 8.30
CA LYS A 168 13.36 9.36 9.63
C LYS A 168 12.05 8.56 9.66
N ALA A 169 11.19 8.73 8.65
CA ALA A 169 9.93 7.99 8.53
C ALA A 169 10.17 6.49 8.28
N ARG A 170 11.22 6.15 7.52
CA ARG A 170 11.68 4.77 7.34
C ARG A 170 12.15 4.19 8.67
N ALA A 171 12.95 4.93 9.43
CA ALA A 171 13.46 4.48 10.72
C ALA A 171 12.30 4.25 11.72
N LEU A 172 11.26 5.07 11.67
CA LEU A 172 10.01 4.89 12.43
C LEU A 172 9.28 3.57 12.09
N PHE A 173 9.41 3.06 10.86
CA PHE A 173 8.82 1.81 10.41
C PHE A 173 9.86 0.69 10.34
N HIS A 174 9.84 -0.19 11.34
CA HIS A 174 10.95 -1.10 11.65
C HIS A 174 11.44 -1.98 10.48
N GLN A 175 10.58 -2.36 9.52
CA GLN A 175 10.94 -3.26 8.42
C GLN A 175 10.43 -2.74 7.07
N VAL A 176 11.29 -2.04 6.33
CA VAL A 176 11.02 -1.62 4.95
C VAL A 176 11.95 -2.36 3.99
N ILE A 177 11.39 -2.98 2.95
CA ILE A 177 12.13 -3.54 1.82
C ILE A 177 11.93 -2.61 0.63
N LEU A 178 13.01 -2.17 0.00
CA LEU A 178 12.95 -1.48 -1.28
C LEU A 178 13.60 -2.36 -2.34
N CYS A 179 13.04 -2.32 -3.55
CA CYS A 179 13.55 -3.13 -4.65
C CYS A 179 14.67 -2.36 -5.38
N ASP A 180 15.82 -2.99 -5.59
CA ASP A 180 17.03 -2.44 -6.22
C ASP A 180 16.85 -2.09 -7.70
N ASP A 181 15.81 -2.62 -8.35
CA ASP A 181 15.45 -2.30 -9.74
C ASP A 181 14.63 -1.01 -9.87
N LEU A 182 14.40 -0.33 -8.74
CA LEU A 182 13.80 0.99 -8.64
C LEU A 182 14.87 2.00 -8.26
N GLU A 183 14.94 3.09 -9.01
CA GLU A 183 15.72 4.26 -8.63
C GLU A 183 15.01 4.90 -7.43
N TRP A 184 15.64 4.81 -6.26
CA TRP A 184 15.17 5.39 -5.01
C TRP A 184 16.22 6.37 -4.55
N ALA A 185 16.03 7.65 -4.88
CA ALA A 185 16.99 8.73 -4.66
C ALA A 185 18.34 8.52 -5.39
N ASP A 186 18.94 9.58 -5.96
CA ASP A 186 20.34 9.59 -6.38
C ASP A 186 21.30 9.63 -5.16
N THR A 187 21.05 8.79 -4.14
CA THR A 187 22.04 8.56 -3.11
C THR A 187 23.07 7.61 -3.71
N GLY A 188 24.27 8.13 -4.01
CA GLY A 188 25.39 7.40 -4.62
C GLY A 188 25.95 6.21 -3.82
N ALA A 189 25.18 5.65 -2.87
CA ALA A 189 25.46 4.41 -2.19
C ALA A 189 24.41 3.38 -2.65
N SER A 190 24.88 2.29 -3.27
CA SER A 190 24.04 1.16 -3.65
C SER A 190 23.24 0.68 -2.44
N ALA A 191 21.94 0.37 -2.61
CA ALA A 191 21.10 -0.21 -1.57
C ALA A 191 21.73 -1.48 -0.91
N LEU A 192 22.69 -2.12 -1.58
CA LEU A 192 23.57 -3.17 -1.02
C LEU A 192 24.44 -2.72 0.18
N GLU A 193 24.94 -1.49 0.23
CA GLU A 193 25.84 -1.01 1.29
C GLU A 193 25.07 -0.64 2.57
N ILE A 194 23.77 -0.33 2.45
CA ILE A 194 22.95 0.12 3.58
C ILE A 194 22.20 -1.05 4.25
N TRP A 195 21.84 -2.12 3.50
CA TRP A 195 20.88 -3.14 4.00
C TRP A 195 21.38 -4.58 4.09
N GLY A 196 22.67 -4.81 4.40
CA GLY A 196 23.07 -6.07 5.05
C GLY A 196 22.75 -7.37 4.30
N GLY A 197 22.74 -7.34 2.96
CA GLY A 197 22.97 -8.53 2.13
C GLY A 197 21.74 -9.30 1.64
N GLN A 198 21.06 -8.75 0.63
CA GLN A 198 20.60 -9.45 -0.59
C GLN A 198 19.84 -8.44 -1.46
N ALA A 199 20.19 -8.36 -2.75
CA ALA A 199 19.52 -7.44 -3.65
C ALA A 199 18.14 -8.00 -4.06
N VAL A 200 17.12 -7.16 -4.04
CA VAL A 200 15.71 -7.48 -4.29
C VAL A 200 15.25 -6.83 -5.59
N TYR A 201 14.44 -7.50 -6.39
CA TYR A 201 13.81 -6.90 -7.57
C TYR A 201 12.29 -7.08 -7.57
N SER A 202 11.58 -6.14 -8.19
CA SER A 202 10.12 -6.21 -8.39
C SER A 202 9.70 -6.48 -9.82
N LYS A 203 10.43 -5.99 -10.82
CA LYS A 203 10.02 -6.06 -12.23
C LYS A 203 9.96 -7.49 -12.73
N VAL A 204 8.80 -7.85 -13.26
CA VAL A 204 8.56 -9.16 -13.87
C VAL A 204 8.41 -9.06 -15.38
N ASP A 205 8.99 -10.05 -16.05
CA ASP A 205 8.85 -10.24 -17.48
C ASP A 205 7.50 -10.93 -17.73
N ARG A 206 6.59 -10.25 -18.44
CA ARG A 206 5.27 -10.78 -18.82
C ARG A 206 5.33 -11.36 -20.23
N ASP A 207 4.44 -12.30 -20.52
CA ASP A 207 4.32 -12.88 -21.86
C ASP A 207 3.85 -11.82 -22.87
N SER A 208 3.92 -12.12 -24.18
CA SER A 208 3.60 -11.15 -25.25
C SER A 208 2.16 -10.61 -25.20
N ASP A 209 1.25 -11.31 -24.52
CA ASP A 209 -0.13 -10.91 -24.29
C ASP A 209 -0.32 -10.11 -22.99
N GLY A 210 0.76 -9.85 -22.25
CA GLY A 210 0.75 -9.13 -20.97
C GLY A 210 0.31 -9.96 -19.78
N ILE A 211 0.09 -11.28 -19.94
CA ILE A 211 -0.30 -12.17 -18.84
C ILE A 211 0.95 -12.69 -18.14
N LEU A 212 0.89 -12.73 -16.80
CA LEU A 212 1.94 -13.32 -15.97
C LEU A 212 1.66 -14.81 -15.76
N ARG A 213 2.39 -15.68 -16.45
CA ARG A 213 2.32 -17.14 -16.26
C ARG A 213 3.53 -17.71 -15.54
N ARG A 214 4.69 -17.09 -15.73
CA ARG A 214 5.98 -17.54 -15.22
C ARG A 214 6.73 -16.39 -14.59
N MET A 215 7.48 -16.67 -13.54
CA MET A 215 8.37 -15.69 -12.96
C MET A 215 9.58 -16.34 -12.31
N TYR A 216 10.69 -15.62 -12.32
CA TYR A 216 11.85 -16.00 -11.54
C TYR A 216 11.54 -15.71 -10.05
N PRO A 217 11.64 -16.69 -9.14
CA PRO A 217 11.69 -16.39 -7.71
C PRO A 217 13.06 -15.83 -7.32
N VAL A 218 14.11 -16.29 -8.00
CA VAL A 218 15.50 -15.89 -7.81
C VAL A 218 16.13 -15.71 -9.20
N LYS A 219 16.78 -14.57 -9.44
CA LYS A 219 17.56 -14.30 -10.67
C LYS A 219 19.04 -14.38 -10.34
N GLU A 220 19.74 -15.32 -10.97
CA GLU A 220 21.21 -15.39 -10.90
C GLU A 220 21.82 -14.49 -11.98
N LEU A 221 22.57 -13.47 -11.57
CA LEU A 221 23.41 -12.64 -12.44
C LEU A 221 24.89 -13.01 -12.21
N PRO A 222 25.79 -12.72 -13.17
CA PRO A 222 27.19 -13.17 -13.13
C PRO A 222 27.93 -12.89 -11.81
N ASN A 223 27.57 -11.80 -11.12
CA ASN A 223 28.22 -11.34 -9.89
C ASN A 223 27.26 -11.17 -8.70
N LYS A 224 25.96 -11.47 -8.86
CA LYS A 224 24.97 -11.26 -7.79
C LYS A 224 23.73 -12.14 -7.95
N THR A 225 23.15 -12.56 -6.83
CA THR A 225 21.84 -13.20 -6.79
C THR A 225 20.80 -12.18 -6.40
N LEU A 226 19.75 -12.04 -7.20
CA LEU A 226 18.62 -11.15 -6.93
C LEU A 226 17.40 -11.96 -6.49
N LEU A 227 16.79 -11.57 -5.38
CA LEU A 227 15.54 -12.16 -4.91
C LEU A 227 14.34 -11.37 -5.42
N HIS A 228 13.29 -12.05 -5.83
CA HIS A 228 12.04 -11.34 -6.10
C HIS A 228 11.47 -10.77 -4.80
N ALA A 229 10.82 -9.61 -4.85
CA ALA A 229 10.21 -8.96 -3.68
C ALA A 229 9.27 -9.89 -2.90
N GLY A 230 8.49 -10.72 -3.59
CA GLY A 230 7.63 -11.73 -2.94
C GLY A 230 8.43 -12.79 -2.17
N MET A 231 9.62 -13.18 -2.62
CA MET A 231 10.51 -14.08 -1.87
C MET A 231 11.06 -13.39 -0.62
N ALA A 232 11.40 -12.10 -0.72
CA ALA A 232 11.88 -11.34 0.43
C ALA A 232 10.80 -11.23 1.53
N VAL A 233 9.54 -10.97 1.15
CA VAL A 233 8.40 -11.02 2.08
C VAL A 233 8.24 -12.41 2.69
N LEU A 234 8.31 -13.46 1.87
CA LEU A 234 8.17 -14.84 2.33
C LEU A 234 9.23 -15.18 3.39
N MET A 235 10.50 -14.87 3.12
CA MET A 235 11.61 -15.14 4.04
C MET A 235 11.44 -14.41 5.37
N GLN A 236 11.01 -13.15 5.35
CA GLN A 236 10.68 -12.40 6.57
C GLN A 236 9.48 -13.00 7.31
N SER A 237 8.47 -13.48 6.57
CA SER A 237 7.26 -14.06 7.16
C SER A 237 7.50 -15.41 7.85
N ILE A 238 8.37 -16.26 7.29
CA ILE A 238 8.72 -17.57 7.88
C ILE A 238 9.71 -17.39 9.04
N GLY A 239 10.59 -16.39 8.96
CA GLY A 239 11.59 -16.09 9.98
C GLY A 239 12.77 -17.07 10.03
N GLY A 240 13.83 -16.66 10.73
CA GLY A 240 15.08 -17.42 10.91
C GLY A 240 16.07 -17.32 9.75
N ASP A 241 17.19 -18.04 9.86
CA ASP A 241 18.22 -18.12 8.82
C ASP A 241 17.75 -19.00 7.64
N VAL A 242 17.03 -18.40 6.70
CA VAL A 242 16.56 -19.11 5.50
C VAL A 242 17.71 -19.40 4.57
N LYS A 243 17.95 -20.69 4.28
CA LYS A 243 18.95 -21.12 3.29
C LYS A 243 18.27 -21.47 1.97
N LEU A 244 18.75 -20.86 0.90
CA LEU A 244 18.33 -21.13 -0.47
C LEU A 244 19.29 -22.13 -1.10
N ASN A 245 18.79 -23.32 -1.42
CA ASN A 245 19.56 -24.36 -2.09
C ASN A 245 18.92 -24.70 -3.44
N HIS A 246 19.69 -24.58 -4.52
CA HIS A 246 19.28 -25.08 -5.82
C HIS A 246 19.49 -26.60 -5.89
N SER A 247 18.45 -27.34 -6.25
CA SER A 247 18.45 -28.79 -6.40
C SER A 247 17.88 -29.17 -7.77
N GLY A 248 18.72 -29.11 -8.81
CA GLY A 248 18.30 -29.39 -10.18
C GLY A 248 17.22 -28.42 -10.66
N MET A 249 16.05 -28.95 -11.04
CA MET A 249 14.86 -28.16 -11.42
C MET A 249 14.01 -27.73 -10.21
N GLY A 250 14.61 -27.60 -9.03
CA GLY A 250 13.90 -27.20 -7.81
C GLY A 250 14.70 -26.18 -7.00
N LEU A 251 14.00 -25.22 -6.39
CA LEU A 251 14.57 -24.30 -5.40
C LEU A 251 14.02 -24.67 -4.03
N GLN A 252 14.93 -25.03 -3.11
CA GLN A 252 14.57 -25.40 -1.76
C GLN A 252 14.81 -24.24 -0.81
N LEU A 253 13.76 -23.83 -0.10
CA LEU A 253 13.87 -22.97 1.06
C LEU A 253 13.87 -23.87 2.28
N VAL A 254 14.97 -23.84 3.02
CA VAL A 254 15.11 -24.62 4.25
C VAL A 254 15.20 -23.64 5.41
N THR A 255 14.26 -23.76 6.34
CA THR A 255 14.32 -23.14 7.67
C THR A 255 14.45 -24.24 8.72
N GLU A 256 14.63 -23.86 9.98
CA GLU A 256 14.68 -24.82 11.09
C GLU A 256 13.35 -25.60 11.26
N HIS A 257 12.23 -25.00 10.84
CA HIS A 257 10.88 -25.50 11.10
C HIS A 257 10.18 -26.02 9.84
N GLU A 258 10.53 -25.48 8.66
CA GLU A 258 9.82 -25.76 7.41
C GLU A 258 10.76 -25.93 6.23
N ARG A 259 10.32 -26.75 5.26
CA ARG A 259 10.99 -26.95 3.99
C ARG A 259 10.00 -26.72 2.87
N TYR A 260 10.27 -25.73 2.03
CA TYR A 260 9.55 -25.49 0.79
C TYR A 260 10.39 -25.98 -0.37
N GLU A 261 9.78 -26.70 -1.31
CA GLU A 261 10.41 -27.13 -2.55
C GLU A 261 9.62 -26.54 -3.72
N LEU A 262 10.19 -25.51 -4.33
CA LEU A 262 9.61 -24.80 -5.45
C LEU A 262 10.04 -25.48 -6.76
N PRO A 263 9.11 -26.03 -7.56
CA PRO A 263 9.47 -26.63 -8.83
C PRO A 263 9.72 -25.53 -9.87
N LEU A 264 10.91 -25.54 -10.46
CA LEU A 264 11.34 -24.57 -11.47
C LEU A 264 11.39 -25.22 -12.86
N ASP A 265 11.21 -24.42 -13.90
CA ASP A 265 11.47 -24.83 -15.28
C ASP A 265 12.99 -24.87 -15.59
N THR A 266 13.36 -25.23 -16.81
CA THR A 266 14.77 -25.30 -17.25
C THR A 266 15.49 -23.96 -17.23
N GLN A 267 14.75 -22.85 -17.22
CA GLN A 267 15.29 -21.51 -17.13
C GLN A 267 15.34 -20.99 -15.68
N GLY A 268 14.82 -21.76 -14.71
CA GLY A 268 14.77 -21.35 -13.31
C GLY A 268 13.52 -20.53 -12.95
N ARG A 269 12.46 -20.55 -13.79
CA ARG A 269 11.19 -19.86 -13.52
C ARG A 269 10.19 -20.78 -12.85
N LEU A 270 9.39 -20.20 -11.96
CA LEU A 270 8.23 -20.82 -11.35
C LEU A 270 6.98 -20.52 -12.17
N LEU A 271 6.16 -21.53 -12.42
CA LEU A 271 4.79 -21.35 -12.93
C LEU A 271 3.89 -20.86 -11.80
N VAL A 272 3.18 -19.76 -12.04
CA VAL A 272 2.38 -19.12 -11.00
C VAL A 272 0.89 -19.25 -11.20
N HIS A 273 0.18 -19.28 -10.07
CA HIS A 273 -1.26 -19.31 -10.01
C HIS A 273 -1.76 -17.97 -9.47
N ARG A 274 -2.45 -17.20 -10.31
CA ARG A 274 -3.01 -15.91 -9.93
C ARG A 274 -4.20 -16.10 -8.97
N PRO A 275 -4.23 -15.43 -7.81
CA PRO A 275 -5.39 -15.45 -6.92
C PRO A 275 -6.57 -14.69 -7.54
N GLU A 276 -7.81 -15.09 -7.21
CA GLU A 276 -9.00 -14.39 -7.71
C GLU A 276 -9.16 -12.99 -7.12
N SER A 277 -8.81 -12.83 -5.85
CA SER A 277 -8.89 -11.57 -5.13
C SER A 277 -7.86 -11.49 -4.01
N TYR A 278 -7.50 -10.27 -3.65
CA TYR A 278 -6.62 -9.94 -2.53
C TYR A 278 -7.05 -8.61 -1.92
N LYS A 279 -6.65 -8.37 -0.67
CA LYS A 279 -6.92 -7.10 0.01
C LYS A 279 -6.14 -5.98 -0.69
N SER A 280 -6.83 -4.91 -1.07
CA SER A 280 -6.21 -3.71 -1.61
C SER A 280 -6.79 -2.44 -0.97
N VAL A 281 -5.93 -1.44 -0.81
CA VAL A 281 -6.27 -0.12 -0.29
C VAL A 281 -5.64 0.93 -1.20
N PRO A 282 -6.39 1.90 -1.74
CA PRO A 282 -5.79 2.94 -2.55
C PRO A 282 -4.95 3.87 -1.67
N VAL A 283 -3.82 4.35 -2.18
CA VAL A 283 -2.93 5.28 -1.45
C VAL A 283 -3.67 6.55 -1.02
N SER A 284 -4.70 6.97 -1.76
CA SER A 284 -5.57 8.11 -1.43
C SER A 284 -6.30 7.94 -0.10
N ASP A 285 -6.66 6.72 0.30
CA ASP A 285 -7.37 6.48 1.57
C ASP A 285 -6.43 6.75 2.76
N LEU A 286 -5.14 6.41 2.63
CA LEU A 286 -4.12 6.70 3.64
C LEU A 286 -3.86 8.21 3.76
N LYS A 287 -3.83 8.93 2.63
CA LYS A 287 -3.70 10.39 2.62
C LYS A 287 -4.92 11.06 3.26
N THR A 288 -6.11 10.62 2.85
CA THR A 288 -7.38 11.15 3.37
C THR A 288 -7.50 10.92 4.87
N TYR A 289 -7.02 9.79 5.39
CA TYR A 289 -7.00 9.53 6.83
C TYR A 289 -6.21 10.59 7.61
N LEU A 290 -4.99 10.93 7.18
CA LEU A 290 -4.19 11.98 7.81
C LEU A 290 -4.83 13.37 7.66
N ASP A 291 -5.41 13.67 6.50
CA ASP A 291 -6.07 14.95 6.27
C ASP A 291 -7.34 15.09 7.13
N GLN A 292 -8.09 14.01 7.37
CA GLN A 292 -9.26 14.00 8.24
C GLN A 292 -8.90 14.15 9.72
N GLU A 293 -7.80 13.52 10.15
CA GLU A 293 -7.27 13.71 11.51
C GLU A 293 -6.91 15.19 11.74
N LYS A 294 -6.25 15.81 10.77
CA LYS A 294 -5.92 17.24 10.83
C LYS A 294 -7.16 18.13 10.85
N LYS A 295 -8.18 17.83 10.04
CA LYS A 295 -9.46 18.59 10.04
C LYS A 295 -10.17 18.49 11.39
N LEU A 296 -10.17 17.32 12.01
CA LEU A 296 -10.72 17.14 13.36
C LEU A 296 -9.95 18.02 14.36
N TYR A 297 -8.62 17.99 14.33
CA TYR A 297 -7.80 18.84 15.19
C TYR A 297 -8.08 20.34 14.96
N GLU A 298 -8.17 20.80 13.71
CA GLU A 298 -8.47 22.20 13.39
C GLU A 298 -9.85 22.62 13.92
N ALA A 299 -10.87 21.78 13.75
CA ALA A 299 -12.20 22.03 14.31
C ALA A 299 -12.17 22.13 15.85
N LEU A 300 -11.48 21.20 16.52
CA LEU A 300 -11.31 21.21 17.97
C LEU A 300 -10.51 22.43 18.45
N LYS A 301 -9.53 22.91 17.68
CA LYS A 301 -8.75 24.10 18.02
C LYS A 301 -9.57 25.38 17.96
N GLU A 302 -10.49 25.49 17.00
CA GLU A 302 -11.43 26.61 16.96
C GLU A 302 -12.42 26.55 18.15
N MET A 303 -12.85 25.35 18.54
CA MET A 303 -13.68 25.16 19.75
C MET A 303 -12.95 25.54 21.04
N GLU A 304 -11.65 25.21 21.15
CA GLU A 304 -10.79 25.63 22.27
C GLU A 304 -10.71 27.16 22.34
N ARG A 305 -10.46 27.84 21.21
CA ARG A 305 -10.39 29.30 21.13
C ARG A 305 -11.72 29.98 21.46
N ALA A 306 -12.84 29.34 21.11
CA ALA A 306 -14.18 29.79 21.48
C ALA A 306 -14.50 29.57 22.97
N GLY A 307 -13.61 28.93 23.74
CA GLY A 307 -13.78 28.71 25.17
C GLY A 307 -14.68 27.53 25.53
N TYR A 308 -14.99 26.63 24.59
CA TYR A 308 -15.88 25.50 24.85
C TYR A 308 -15.26 24.44 25.76
N PHE A 309 -13.95 24.48 25.99
CA PHE A 309 -13.23 23.52 26.84
C PHE A 309 -13.19 23.93 28.31
N ILE A 310 -13.87 25.01 28.72
CA ILE A 310 -13.75 25.60 30.07
C ILE A 310 -14.03 24.64 31.24
N ASN A 311 -14.84 23.59 31.00
CA ASN A 311 -15.18 22.59 32.03
C ASN A 311 -14.28 21.36 32.01
N LEU A 312 -13.35 21.27 31.06
CA LEU A 312 -12.39 20.18 30.96
C LEU A 312 -11.12 20.54 31.75
N ASP A 313 -10.40 19.52 32.21
CA ASP A 313 -9.03 19.71 32.68
C ASP A 313 -8.13 20.06 31.47
N ALA A 314 -7.30 21.09 31.59
CA ALA A 314 -6.39 21.55 30.55
C ALA A 314 -5.46 20.42 30.06
N LEU A 315 -5.09 19.48 30.95
CA LEU A 315 -4.27 18.32 30.58
C LEU A 315 -5.04 17.27 29.76
N GLN A 316 -6.36 17.31 29.78
CA GLN A 316 -7.24 16.37 29.08
C GLN A 316 -7.84 16.97 27.80
N TYR A 317 -7.51 18.22 27.47
CA TYR A 317 -7.96 18.84 26.23
C TYR A 317 -7.57 17.97 25.03
N PRO A 318 -8.52 17.63 24.14
CA PRO A 318 -8.22 16.87 22.94
C PRO A 318 -7.08 17.48 22.12
N THR A 319 -7.02 18.82 22.04
CA THR A 319 -5.97 19.56 21.32
C THR A 319 -4.59 19.41 21.97
N THR A 320 -4.50 19.49 23.30
CA THR A 320 -3.25 19.27 24.04
C THR A 320 -2.75 17.84 23.88
N LEU A 321 -3.64 16.85 23.91
CA LEU A 321 -3.27 15.44 23.67
C LEU A 321 -2.79 15.21 22.24
N TYR A 322 -3.40 15.87 21.25
CA TYR A 322 -2.93 15.83 19.86
C TYR A 322 -1.55 16.47 19.71
N GLU A 323 -1.33 17.66 20.29
CA GLU A 323 -0.03 18.34 20.29
C GLU A 323 1.05 17.51 20.98
N TYR A 324 0.71 16.84 22.10
CA TYR A 324 1.59 15.89 22.76
C TYR A 324 1.92 14.68 21.88
N ALA A 325 0.92 14.08 21.22
CA ALA A 325 1.15 12.98 20.28
C ALA A 325 2.06 13.41 19.11
N GLN A 326 1.92 14.63 18.60
CA GLN A 326 2.82 15.19 17.58
C GLN A 326 4.25 15.37 18.09
N SER A 327 4.44 15.77 19.34
CA SER A 327 5.79 15.85 19.94
C SER A 327 6.45 14.47 20.05
N LEU A 328 5.71 13.45 20.49
CA LEU A 328 6.20 12.08 20.56
C LEU A 328 6.48 11.48 19.18
N GLU A 329 5.72 11.88 18.16
CA GLU A 329 5.99 11.49 16.77
C GLU A 329 7.38 11.96 16.33
N GLN A 330 7.70 13.23 16.59
CA GLN A 330 9.00 13.81 16.27
C GLN A 330 10.13 13.10 17.03
N GLU A 331 9.95 12.85 18.33
CA GLU A 331 10.91 12.11 19.13
C GLU A 331 11.14 10.67 18.66
N ALA A 332 10.08 9.99 18.21
CA ALA A 332 10.14 8.64 17.67
C ALA A 332 10.78 8.61 16.27
N MET A 333 10.55 9.65 15.46
CA MET A 333 11.20 9.81 14.15
C MET A 333 12.71 10.11 14.27
N GLU A 334 13.13 10.82 15.32
CA GLU A 334 14.56 11.10 15.57
C GLU A 334 15.30 9.92 16.19
N ASN A 335 14.64 9.16 17.06
CA ASN A 335 15.21 7.98 17.69
C ASN A 335 14.15 6.86 17.79
N PRO A 336 14.10 5.96 16.80
CA PRO A 336 13.01 4.98 16.64
C PRO A 336 13.20 3.76 17.53
N LEU A 337 13.15 3.97 18.85
CA LEU A 337 13.10 2.87 19.81
C LEU A 337 11.68 2.28 19.83
N PRO A 338 11.52 0.95 19.91
CA PRO A 338 10.19 0.31 19.96
C PRO A 338 9.28 0.89 21.05
N ASP A 339 9.84 1.25 22.20
CA ASP A 339 9.11 1.87 23.30
C ASP A 339 8.58 3.26 22.96
N LYS A 340 9.34 4.08 22.22
CA LYS A 340 8.92 5.43 21.80
C LYS A 340 7.81 5.36 20.76
N VAL A 341 7.92 4.44 19.81
CA VAL A 341 6.86 4.20 18.81
C VAL A 341 5.57 3.74 19.48
N ARG A 342 5.67 2.87 20.50
CA ARG A 342 4.51 2.46 21.32
C ARG A 342 3.89 3.65 22.06
N GLN A 343 4.69 4.47 22.76
CA GLN A 343 4.21 5.65 23.48
C GLN A 343 3.50 6.64 22.55
N TRP A 344 4.05 6.88 21.35
CA TRP A 344 3.42 7.71 20.32
C TRP A 344 2.04 7.16 19.92
N ARG A 345 1.92 5.85 19.67
CA ARG A 345 0.62 5.22 19.34
C ARG A 345 -0.38 5.34 20.48
N GLU A 346 0.06 5.13 21.72
CA GLU A 346 -0.78 5.27 22.93
C GLU A 346 -1.29 6.71 23.08
N ALA A 347 -0.44 7.71 22.85
CA ALA A 347 -0.81 9.12 22.87
C ALA A 347 -1.82 9.49 21.78
N ARG A 348 -1.66 8.96 20.56
CA ARG A 348 -2.65 9.13 19.47
C ARG A 348 -4.00 8.53 19.84
N HIS A 349 -4.00 7.34 20.44
CA HIS A 349 -5.22 6.70 20.89
C HIS A 349 -5.91 7.48 22.02
N ALA A 350 -5.13 8.05 22.95
CA ALA A 350 -5.65 8.93 24.00
C ALA A 350 -6.32 10.19 23.43
N PHE A 351 -5.75 10.78 22.36
CA PHE A 351 -6.39 11.86 21.63
C PHE A 351 -7.77 11.45 21.08
N TYR A 352 -7.89 10.30 20.40
CA TYR A 352 -9.18 9.84 19.87
C TYR A 352 -10.21 9.60 20.96
N ILE A 353 -9.81 8.97 22.08
CA ILE A 353 -10.70 8.76 23.22
C ILE A 353 -11.20 10.10 23.77
N SER A 354 -10.30 11.07 23.98
CA SER A 354 -10.68 12.38 24.52
C SER A 354 -11.59 13.15 23.55
N ALA A 355 -11.28 13.14 22.25
CA ALA A 355 -12.11 13.76 21.22
C ALA A 355 -13.52 13.13 21.18
N ALA A 356 -13.62 11.80 21.21
CA ALA A 356 -14.89 11.10 21.26
C ALA A 356 -15.68 11.45 22.53
N PHE A 357 -15.03 11.41 23.70
CA PHE A 357 -15.66 11.74 24.97
C PHE A 357 -16.21 13.17 25.00
N PHE A 358 -15.45 14.14 24.46
CA PHE A 358 -15.89 15.52 24.40
C PHE A 358 -17.06 15.72 23.43
N LEU A 359 -16.98 15.16 22.22
CA LEU A 359 -17.96 15.39 21.16
C LEU A 359 -19.27 14.61 21.34
N GLN A 360 -19.22 13.45 21.99
CA GLN A 360 -20.39 12.59 22.26
C GLN A 360 -20.89 12.72 23.70
N GLY A 361 -20.12 13.41 24.56
CA GLY A 361 -20.44 13.60 25.97
C GLY A 361 -21.49 14.70 26.23
N PRO A 362 -21.72 15.01 27.52
CA PRO A 362 -22.75 15.98 27.91
C PRO A 362 -22.33 17.45 27.71
N GLU A 363 -21.11 17.74 27.26
CA GLU A 363 -20.58 19.11 27.18
C GLU A 363 -21.34 20.00 26.20
N GLU A 364 -21.75 19.48 25.04
CA GLU A 364 -22.60 20.23 24.10
C GLU A 364 -23.90 20.67 24.78
N GLN A 365 -24.58 19.75 25.47
CA GLN A 365 -25.84 20.04 26.16
C GLN A 365 -25.66 21.05 27.29
N LYS A 366 -24.57 20.96 28.07
CA LYS A 366 -24.25 21.92 29.12
C LYS A 366 -24.05 23.33 28.57
N ILE A 367 -23.30 23.45 27.46
CA ILE A 367 -23.03 24.74 26.81
C ILE A 367 -24.33 25.33 26.26
N LEU A 368 -25.14 24.54 25.55
CA LEU A 368 -26.42 24.99 25.00
C LEU A 368 -27.41 25.40 26.10
N ALA A 369 -27.50 24.63 27.18
CA ALA A 369 -28.32 24.98 28.34
C ALA A 369 -27.82 26.25 29.05
N GLY A 370 -26.51 26.51 29.03
CA GLY A 370 -25.92 27.77 29.51
C GLY A 370 -26.43 28.97 28.70
N TYR A 371 -26.47 28.86 27.37
CA TYR A 371 -27.03 29.89 26.51
C TYR A 371 -28.54 30.09 26.71
N ASP A 372 -29.30 29.00 26.92
CA ASP A 372 -30.74 29.09 27.19
C ASP A 372 -31.04 29.86 28.47
N LYS A 373 -30.30 29.60 29.55
CA LYS A 373 -30.41 30.37 30.80
C LYS A 373 -30.08 31.85 30.62
N LEU A 374 -29.11 32.18 29.77
CA LEU A 374 -28.78 33.57 29.47
C LEU A 374 -29.92 34.26 28.69
N LEU A 375 -30.56 33.55 27.74
CA LEU A 375 -31.71 34.08 26.97
C LEU A 375 -32.95 34.34 27.84
N GLU A 376 -33.15 33.52 28.88
CA GLU A 376 -34.23 33.68 29.86
C GLU A 376 -34.03 34.87 30.81
N THR A 377 -32.80 35.38 30.93
CA THR A 377 -32.49 36.48 31.86
C THR A 377 -33.00 37.82 31.31
N GLU A 378 -33.86 38.51 32.08
CA GLU A 378 -34.52 39.78 31.66
C GLU A 378 -33.56 40.99 31.50
N ALA A 379 -32.29 40.86 31.87
CA ALA A 379 -31.32 41.96 31.92
C ALA A 379 -30.56 42.24 30.60
N LEU A 380 -30.96 41.63 29.49
CA LEU A 380 -30.27 41.80 28.20
C LEU A 380 -30.64 43.14 27.53
N GLN A 381 -29.63 43.96 27.25
CA GLN A 381 -29.77 45.22 26.49
C GLN A 381 -30.26 44.97 25.05
N GLU A 382 -30.75 46.01 24.35
CA GLU A 382 -31.15 45.93 22.94
C GLU A 382 -30.05 45.27 22.08
N GLY A 383 -30.42 44.23 21.31
CA GLY A 383 -29.49 43.41 20.50
C GLY A 383 -28.77 42.27 21.25
N GLY A 384 -28.84 42.20 22.58
CA GLY A 384 -28.18 41.15 23.38
C GLY A 384 -28.78 39.75 23.18
N LYS A 385 -30.11 39.66 23.07
CA LYS A 385 -30.82 38.39 22.81
C LYS A 385 -30.44 37.79 21.45
N GLU A 386 -30.38 38.62 20.41
CA GLU A 386 -29.98 38.18 19.06
C GLU A 386 -28.53 37.68 19.04
N ARG A 387 -27.62 38.38 19.74
CA ARG A 387 -26.22 37.96 19.86
C ARG A 387 -26.04 36.64 20.61
N ILE A 388 -26.82 36.39 21.66
CA ILE A 388 -26.75 35.11 22.38
C ILE A 388 -27.37 33.98 21.55
N ALA A 389 -28.47 34.25 20.84
CA ALA A 389 -29.07 33.27 19.94
C ALA A 389 -28.10 32.86 18.81
N SER A 390 -27.37 33.81 18.23
CA SER A 390 -26.36 33.51 17.20
C SER A 390 -25.17 32.74 17.77
N LEU A 391 -24.70 33.05 18.98
CA LEU A 391 -23.66 32.27 19.65
C LEU A 391 -24.09 30.83 19.96
N LYS A 392 -25.35 30.63 20.37
CA LYS A 392 -25.93 29.30 20.58
C LYS A 392 -25.93 28.50 19.27
N GLU A 393 -26.33 29.12 18.16
CA GLU A 393 -26.32 28.48 16.85
C GLU A 393 -24.90 28.12 16.41
N LEU A 394 -23.94 29.04 16.54
CA LEU A 394 -22.53 28.80 16.22
C LEU A 394 -21.93 27.66 17.05
N ALA A 395 -22.29 27.56 18.34
CA ALA A 395 -21.85 26.46 19.19
C ALA A 395 -22.39 25.11 18.68
N SER A 396 -23.69 25.03 18.37
CA SER A 396 -24.29 23.81 17.82
C SER A 396 -23.68 23.42 16.46
N GLN A 397 -23.44 24.40 15.58
CA GLN A 397 -22.77 24.17 14.29
C GLN A 397 -21.33 23.66 14.48
N ALA A 398 -20.57 24.23 15.41
CA ALA A 398 -19.20 23.81 15.70
C ALA A 398 -19.14 22.34 16.18
N PHE A 399 -20.01 21.94 17.13
CA PHE A 399 -20.13 20.54 17.55
C PHE A 399 -20.59 19.62 16.40
N GLY A 400 -21.50 20.09 15.54
CA GLY A 400 -21.93 19.38 14.35
C GLY A 400 -20.78 19.09 13.36
N TRP A 401 -19.97 20.11 13.05
CA TRP A 401 -18.81 19.97 12.16
C TRP A 401 -17.72 19.07 12.76
N ALA A 402 -17.42 19.23 14.05
CA ALA A 402 -16.42 18.42 14.73
C ALA A 402 -16.83 16.94 14.83
N ARG A 403 -18.11 16.65 15.15
CA ARG A 403 -18.65 15.27 15.11
C ARG A 403 -18.55 14.66 13.72
N LYS A 404 -18.94 15.41 12.69
CA LYS A 404 -18.82 14.92 11.30
C LYS A 404 -17.37 14.56 10.95
N ALA A 405 -16.41 15.43 11.28
CA ALA A 405 -14.99 15.16 11.05
C ALA A 405 -14.50 13.94 11.85
N HIS A 406 -14.93 13.80 13.10
CA HIS A 406 -14.62 12.65 13.95
C HIS A 406 -15.18 11.34 13.37
N ASP A 407 -16.44 11.33 12.93
CA ASP A 407 -17.09 10.13 12.40
C ASP A 407 -16.47 9.70 11.06
N GLU A 408 -16.18 10.66 10.17
CA GLU A 408 -15.45 10.39 8.92
C GLU A 408 -14.05 9.80 9.18
N LEU A 409 -13.34 10.33 10.18
CA LEU A 409 -12.03 9.81 10.59
C LEU A 409 -12.14 8.40 11.18
N LEU A 410 -13.12 8.14 12.05
CA LEU A 410 -13.28 6.86 12.72
C LEU A 410 -13.64 5.73 11.73
N VAL A 411 -14.46 6.03 10.72
CA VAL A 411 -14.76 5.10 9.62
C VAL A 411 -13.49 4.71 8.87
N LEU A 412 -12.64 5.69 8.51
CA LEU A 412 -11.37 5.42 7.86
C LEU A 412 -10.41 4.66 8.76
N HIS A 413 -10.29 5.06 10.03
CA HIS A 413 -9.44 4.40 11.02
C HIS A 413 -9.80 2.92 11.17
N THR A 414 -11.08 2.61 11.41
CA THR A 414 -11.56 1.23 11.60
C THR A 414 -11.30 0.38 10.34
N ARG A 415 -11.55 0.95 9.15
CA ARG A 415 -11.30 0.26 7.88
C ARG A 415 -9.81 -0.02 7.69
N LEU A 416 -8.94 0.99 7.88
CA LEU A 416 -7.51 0.86 7.69
C LEU A 416 -6.88 -0.08 8.72
N GLU A 417 -7.27 0.01 9.98
CA GLU A 417 -6.80 -0.89 11.04
C GLU A 417 -7.18 -2.35 10.71
N SER A 418 -8.42 -2.61 10.30
CA SER A 418 -8.88 -3.97 9.96
C SER A 418 -8.13 -4.61 8.78
N LEU A 419 -7.55 -3.79 7.90
CA LEU A 419 -6.81 -4.24 6.73
C LEU A 419 -5.31 -4.33 7.01
N LEU A 420 -4.73 -3.30 7.62
CA LEU A 420 -3.28 -3.10 7.70
C LEU A 420 -2.63 -3.65 8.97
N ARG A 421 -3.41 -3.89 10.03
CA ARG A 421 -2.89 -4.41 11.29
C ARG A 421 -2.28 -5.79 11.09
N ASP A 422 -1.06 -5.96 11.58
CA ASP A 422 -0.28 -7.19 11.41
C ASP A 422 -0.01 -7.60 9.94
N GLY A 423 -0.34 -6.74 8.98
CA GLY A 423 -0.26 -7.04 7.55
C GLY A 423 1.12 -6.85 6.94
N TYR A 424 1.40 -7.64 5.90
CA TYR A 424 2.50 -7.44 4.96
C TYR A 424 2.01 -6.55 3.82
N CYS A 425 2.53 -5.32 3.74
CA CYS A 425 2.05 -4.30 2.82
C CYS A 425 2.95 -4.19 1.60
N VAL A 426 2.41 -4.37 0.41
CA VAL A 426 3.10 -4.15 -0.88
C VAL A 426 2.62 -2.84 -1.48
N ILE A 427 3.49 -1.85 -1.60
CA ILE A 427 3.18 -0.52 -2.15
C ILE A 427 3.53 -0.50 -3.64
N GLY A 428 2.50 -0.46 -4.49
CA GLY A 428 2.67 -0.41 -5.93
C GLY A 428 1.36 -0.54 -6.69
N SER A 429 1.41 -0.26 -7.99
CA SER A 429 0.23 -0.32 -8.86
C SER A 429 -0.31 -1.75 -8.94
N THR A 430 -1.61 -1.93 -8.70
CA THR A 430 -2.26 -3.24 -8.84
C THR A 430 -2.34 -3.71 -10.31
N ALA A 431 -2.00 -2.85 -11.29
CA ALA A 431 -1.81 -3.24 -12.70
C ALA A 431 -0.34 -3.55 -13.02
N GLY A 432 0.56 -3.17 -12.14
CA GLY A 432 2.00 -3.34 -12.26
C GLY A 432 2.50 -4.58 -11.52
N ASP A 433 3.72 -4.47 -11.03
CA ASP A 433 4.49 -5.59 -10.46
C ASP A 433 4.01 -6.01 -9.05
N ALA A 434 3.17 -5.19 -8.39
CA ALA A 434 2.55 -5.55 -7.12
C ALA A 434 1.65 -6.79 -7.24
N ASP A 435 0.92 -6.92 -8.35
CA ASP A 435 0.09 -8.10 -8.64
C ASP A 435 0.94 -9.36 -8.81
N ALA A 436 2.16 -9.23 -9.36
CA ALA A 436 3.10 -10.33 -9.52
C ALA A 436 3.63 -10.83 -8.17
N THR A 437 3.88 -9.91 -7.25
CA THR A 437 4.33 -10.20 -5.88
C THR A 437 3.28 -10.96 -5.09
N VAL A 438 2.03 -10.50 -5.17
CA VAL A 438 0.90 -11.19 -4.55
C VAL A 438 0.72 -12.58 -5.16
N THR A 439 0.81 -12.69 -6.48
CA THR A 439 0.67 -13.95 -7.21
C THR A 439 1.74 -14.97 -6.80
N LEU A 440 2.99 -14.54 -6.67
CA LEU A 440 4.09 -15.40 -6.19
C LEU A 440 3.83 -15.91 -4.77
N LEU A 441 3.56 -14.99 -3.84
CA LEU A 441 3.33 -15.32 -2.43
C LEU A 441 2.16 -16.27 -2.26
N SER A 442 1.05 -15.99 -2.95
CA SER A 442 -0.15 -16.83 -2.90
C SER A 442 0.14 -18.22 -3.45
N THR A 443 0.90 -18.34 -4.55
CA THR A 443 1.30 -19.63 -5.13
C THR A 443 2.14 -20.44 -4.14
N ILE A 444 3.12 -19.80 -3.49
CA ILE A 444 4.05 -20.50 -2.57
C ILE A 444 3.36 -20.91 -1.27
N LEU A 445 2.62 -20.00 -0.64
CA LEU A 445 2.00 -20.24 0.66
C LEU A 445 0.85 -21.25 0.57
N SER A 446 0.09 -21.24 -0.53
CA SER A 446 -0.94 -22.26 -0.79
C SER A 446 -0.37 -23.59 -1.29
N ARG A 447 0.93 -23.63 -1.60
CA ARG A 447 1.62 -24.76 -2.22
C ARG A 447 0.96 -25.23 -3.52
N SER A 448 0.31 -24.32 -4.26
CA SER A 448 -0.33 -24.61 -5.54
C SER A 448 0.69 -24.69 -6.67
N PHE A 449 1.68 -25.57 -6.51
CA PHE A 449 2.83 -25.68 -7.41
C PHE A 449 2.52 -26.53 -8.63
N ILE A 450 2.70 -25.97 -9.81
CA ILE A 450 2.62 -26.73 -11.05
C ILE A 450 4.00 -27.33 -11.31
N ASN A 451 4.12 -28.64 -11.13
CA ASN A 451 5.36 -29.36 -11.41
C ASN A 451 5.63 -29.39 -12.93
N PRO A 452 6.64 -28.67 -13.47
CA PRO A 452 7.02 -28.79 -14.86
C PRO A 452 7.73 -30.14 -15.02
N GLY A 453 7.01 -31.16 -15.46
CA GLY A 453 7.58 -32.43 -15.88
C GLY A 453 7.94 -33.39 -14.75
N ARG A 454 6.96 -34.14 -14.25
CA ARG A 454 7.20 -35.56 -13.95
C ARG A 454 6.87 -36.38 -15.20
N PRO A 455 7.82 -36.50 -16.15
CA PRO A 455 7.55 -37.11 -17.46
C PRO A 455 7.09 -38.56 -17.33
N LEU A 456 7.46 -39.28 -16.28
CA LEU A 456 7.24 -40.73 -16.16
C LEU A 456 5.76 -41.14 -16.31
N TYR A 457 4.84 -40.50 -15.58
CA TYR A 457 3.42 -40.88 -15.61
C TYR A 457 2.78 -40.56 -16.97
N LEU A 458 3.23 -39.48 -17.60
CA LEU A 458 2.76 -39.04 -18.91
C LEU A 458 3.34 -39.87 -20.05
N LEU A 459 4.60 -40.30 -19.91
CA LEU A 459 5.26 -41.24 -20.81
C LEU A 459 4.56 -42.61 -20.75
N LEU A 460 4.24 -43.08 -19.54
CA LEU A 460 3.45 -44.31 -19.33
C LEU A 460 2.04 -44.19 -19.91
N ALA A 461 1.36 -43.06 -19.71
CA ALA A 461 0.04 -42.80 -20.28
C ALA A 461 0.07 -42.71 -21.82
N GLY A 462 1.08 -42.05 -22.40
CA GLY A 462 1.29 -41.97 -23.85
C GLY A 462 1.60 -43.34 -24.47
N PHE A 463 2.44 -44.15 -23.83
CA PHE A 463 2.70 -45.52 -24.24
C PHE A 463 1.44 -46.40 -24.16
N ALA A 464 0.66 -46.27 -23.09
CA ALA A 464 -0.60 -47.00 -22.95
C ALA A 464 -1.61 -46.59 -24.05
N GLY A 465 -1.70 -45.30 -24.37
CA GLY A 465 -2.54 -44.79 -25.46
C GLY A 465 -2.12 -45.30 -26.84
N LEU A 466 -0.81 -45.30 -27.13
CA LEU A 466 -0.26 -45.87 -28.37
C LEU A 466 -0.50 -47.39 -28.47
N ALA A 467 -0.36 -48.12 -27.36
CA ALA A 467 -0.65 -49.55 -27.30
C ALA A 467 -2.14 -49.84 -27.56
N LEU A 468 -3.05 -49.05 -26.98
CA LEU A 468 -4.49 -49.15 -27.22
C LEU A 468 -4.85 -48.87 -28.68
N LEU A 469 -4.24 -47.85 -29.30
CA LEU A 469 -4.43 -47.59 -30.74
C LEU A 469 -3.89 -48.72 -31.60
N TYR A 470 -2.73 -49.28 -31.25
CA TYR A 470 -2.16 -50.42 -31.97
C TYR A 470 -3.09 -51.63 -31.96
N ILE A 471 -3.59 -52.01 -30.78
CA ILE A 471 -4.56 -53.10 -30.62
C ILE A 471 -5.84 -52.81 -31.43
N ALA A 472 -6.34 -51.58 -31.38
CA ALA A 472 -7.55 -51.17 -32.09
C ALA A 472 -7.44 -51.29 -33.62
N THR A 473 -6.24 -51.21 -34.21
CA THR A 473 -6.07 -51.38 -35.67
C THR A 473 -6.41 -52.78 -36.18
N PHE A 474 -6.31 -53.78 -35.31
CA PHE A 474 -6.62 -55.19 -35.61
C PHE A 474 -8.09 -55.54 -35.35
N ILE A 475 -8.77 -54.80 -34.47
CA ILE A 475 -10.14 -55.09 -34.04
C ILE A 475 -11.18 -54.34 -34.89
N PHE A 476 -10.92 -53.07 -35.23
CA PHE A 476 -11.92 -52.20 -35.85
C PHE A 476 -11.75 -52.04 -37.37
N SER A 477 -12.88 -51.93 -38.07
CA SER A 477 -12.90 -51.51 -39.47
C SER A 477 -12.52 -50.01 -39.59
N PRO A 478 -12.04 -49.54 -40.75
CA PRO A 478 -11.48 -48.19 -40.92
C PRO A 478 -12.34 -47.03 -40.39
N PRO A 479 -13.68 -46.97 -40.59
CA PRO A 479 -14.48 -45.86 -40.06
C PRO A 479 -14.65 -45.91 -38.53
N TRP A 480 -14.78 -47.11 -37.95
CA TRP A 480 -14.90 -47.28 -36.51
C TRP A 480 -13.57 -47.02 -35.78
N PHE A 481 -12.44 -47.33 -36.41
CA PHE A 481 -11.12 -46.97 -35.89
C PHE A 481 -10.95 -45.45 -35.74
N PHE A 482 -11.43 -44.67 -36.73
CA PHE A 482 -11.39 -43.22 -36.68
C PHE A 482 -12.19 -42.66 -35.49
N ILE A 483 -13.43 -43.11 -35.32
CA ILE A 483 -14.29 -42.70 -34.19
C ILE A 483 -13.64 -43.08 -32.85
N PHE A 484 -13.16 -44.33 -32.73
CA PHE A 484 -12.49 -44.80 -31.51
C PHE A 484 -11.26 -43.95 -31.17
N SER A 485 -10.46 -43.58 -32.18
CA SER A 485 -9.28 -42.76 -31.95
C SER A 485 -9.58 -41.33 -31.50
N ILE A 486 -10.67 -40.72 -31.97
CA ILE A 486 -11.13 -39.42 -31.47
C ILE A 486 -11.56 -39.53 -30.01
N ILE A 487 -12.34 -40.57 -29.67
CA ILE A 487 -12.79 -40.82 -28.29
C ILE A 487 -11.59 -41.04 -27.36
N LEU A 488 -10.62 -41.84 -27.79
CA LEU A 488 -9.41 -42.11 -27.01
C LEU A 488 -8.56 -40.84 -26.83
N ALA A 489 -8.43 -40.02 -27.87
CA ALA A 489 -7.72 -38.73 -27.77
C ALA A 489 -8.43 -37.79 -26.77
N MET A 490 -9.76 -37.73 -26.80
CA MET A 490 -10.55 -36.93 -25.86
C MET A 490 -10.43 -37.44 -24.41
N ILE A 491 -10.49 -38.77 -24.20
CA ILE A 491 -10.28 -39.37 -22.87
C ILE A 491 -8.85 -39.11 -22.38
N SER A 492 -7.85 -39.28 -23.24
CA SER A 492 -6.46 -38.99 -22.89
C SER A 492 -6.29 -37.53 -22.50
N PHE A 493 -6.91 -36.60 -23.24
CA PHE A 493 -6.91 -35.19 -22.91
C PHE A 493 -7.59 -34.90 -21.56
N LEU A 494 -8.73 -35.54 -21.28
CA LEU A 494 -9.42 -35.40 -19.99
C LEU A 494 -8.58 -35.95 -18.82
N ILE A 495 -7.91 -37.09 -19.01
CA ILE A 495 -7.04 -37.68 -18.00
C ILE A 495 -5.82 -36.79 -17.75
N THR A 496 -5.18 -36.27 -18.79
CA THR A 496 -4.02 -35.37 -18.63
C THR A 496 -4.44 -34.03 -18.03
N ALA A 497 -5.58 -33.46 -18.42
CA ALA A 497 -6.14 -32.27 -17.79
C ALA A 497 -6.49 -32.53 -16.32
N GLY A 498 -7.10 -33.68 -16.00
CA GLY A 498 -7.40 -34.08 -14.63
C GLY A 498 -6.15 -34.27 -13.77
N LEU A 499 -5.11 -34.91 -14.32
CA LEU A 499 -3.81 -35.03 -13.66
C LEU A 499 -3.15 -33.66 -13.46
N PHE A 500 -3.22 -32.75 -14.44
CA PHE A 500 -2.73 -31.38 -14.29
C PHE A 500 -3.45 -30.62 -13.17
N VAL A 501 -4.76 -30.82 -13.01
CA VAL A 501 -5.54 -30.23 -11.92
C VAL A 501 -5.23 -30.89 -10.57
N MET A 502 -5.01 -32.21 -10.51
CA MET A 502 -4.78 -32.95 -9.26
C MET A 502 -3.33 -32.94 -8.75
N THR A 503 -2.34 -32.80 -9.63
CA THR A 503 -0.91 -32.95 -9.27
C THR A 503 -0.19 -31.65 -8.93
N GLY A 504 -0.91 -30.54 -8.76
CA GLY A 504 -0.33 -29.32 -8.23
C GLY A 504 -1.31 -28.43 -7.53
#